data_AF-A0A2U1MTX5-F1
#
_entry.id   AF-A0A2U1MTX5-F1
#
_cell.length_a   1.000
_cell.length_b   1.000
_cell.length_c   1.000
_cell.angle_alpha   90.00
_cell.angle_beta   90.00
_cell.angle_gamma   90.00
#
_symmetry.space_group_name_H-M   'P 1'
#
loop_
_entity.id
_entity.type
_entity.pdbx_description
1 polymer ?
#
loop_
_entity_poly.entity_id
_entity_poly.type
_entity_poly.pdbx_seq_one_letter_code
_entity_poly.pdbx_strand_id
1 'polypeptide(L)'
;MSESDNDCLIQSTSESLAENELGKYEFLVAIVIWYDILSVVNVVSKQLQSKNMVIDDAMKKIEDLVSFFKTYRETRFSKALESAKEIAIEMNIDPVFVRKREIIRKRYFDENQNDVSSSVPQSLEESFKTNYFLAVVDQAIVSLNSRFEQYQEYEKTFGFLFTSDKLRSLGDNDLKSCCLRLEAALKHDEVYDIDGIDLYVELKLLVHSMPKEKMGPVGKA
;
A
#
# COMPACT_ATOMS: atom_id res chain seq x y z
N MET A 1 47.18 -15.27 14.44
CA MET A 1 45.84 -14.73 14.71
C MET A 1 44.88 -15.87 14.49
N SER A 2 44.45 -16.47 15.60
CA SER A 2 43.77 -17.75 15.68
C SER A 2 42.26 -17.59 15.46
N GLU A 3 41.58 -18.67 15.05
CA GLU A 3 40.11 -18.75 14.94
C GLU A 3 39.36 -18.16 16.16
N SER A 4 39.96 -18.24 17.35
CA SER A 4 39.44 -17.66 18.60
C SER A 4 39.17 -16.15 18.57
N ASP A 5 39.97 -15.38 17.83
CA ASP A 5 39.83 -13.91 17.78
C ASP A 5 38.63 -13.51 16.92
N ASN A 6 38.33 -14.30 15.88
CA ASN A 6 37.14 -14.11 15.06
C ASN A 6 35.86 -14.47 15.83
N ASP A 7 35.85 -15.55 16.61
CA ASP A 7 34.68 -15.95 17.40
C ASP A 7 34.30 -14.90 18.46
N CYS A 8 35.29 -14.27 19.12
CA CYS A 8 35.06 -13.20 20.08
C CYS A 8 34.51 -11.92 19.44
N LEU A 9 34.99 -11.57 18.23
CA LEU A 9 34.47 -10.45 17.45
C LEU A 9 33.01 -10.71 17.02
N ILE A 10 32.70 -11.92 16.56
CA ILE A 10 31.34 -12.32 16.16
C ILE A 10 30.40 -12.29 17.36
N GLN A 11 30.84 -12.79 18.52
CA GLN A 11 30.05 -12.76 19.75
C GLN A 11 29.75 -11.32 20.19
N SER A 12 30.76 -10.45 20.28
CA SER A 12 30.58 -9.06 20.70
C SER A 12 29.74 -8.23 19.71
N THR A 13 29.85 -8.50 18.40
CA THR A 13 28.95 -7.87 17.41
C THR A 13 27.52 -8.38 17.52
N SER A 14 27.32 -9.67 17.73
CA SER A 14 25.98 -10.24 17.92
C SER A 14 25.29 -9.70 19.18
N GLU A 15 26.03 -9.62 20.30
CA GLU A 15 25.54 -9.05 21.56
C GLU A 15 25.19 -7.57 21.38
N SER A 16 26.06 -6.80 20.73
CA SER A 16 25.77 -5.39 20.43
C SER A 16 24.55 -5.21 19.52
N LEU A 17 24.31 -6.08 18.54
CA LEU A 17 23.14 -5.98 17.66
C LEU A 17 21.84 -6.30 18.42
N ALA A 18 21.87 -7.36 19.23
CA ALA A 18 20.74 -7.76 20.04
C ALA A 18 20.33 -6.66 21.02
N GLU A 19 21.29 -6.07 21.74
CA GLU A 19 21.01 -5.06 22.76
C GLU A 19 20.77 -3.67 22.17
N ASN A 20 21.61 -3.24 21.22
CA ASN A 20 21.63 -1.86 20.74
C ASN A 20 20.77 -1.63 19.48
N GLU A 21 20.26 -2.65 18.80
CA GLU A 21 19.36 -2.45 17.66
C GLU A 21 18.01 -3.13 17.86
N LEU A 22 18.02 -4.43 18.10
CA LEU A 22 16.79 -5.23 18.19
C LEU A 22 16.06 -5.08 19.52
N GLY A 23 16.80 -4.82 20.61
CA GLY A 23 16.26 -4.61 21.96
C GLY A 23 15.71 -3.21 22.23
N LYS A 24 15.69 -2.32 21.24
CA LYS A 24 15.17 -0.96 21.40
C LYS A 24 13.65 -0.92 21.29
N TYR A 25 13.03 -0.11 22.15
CA TYR A 25 11.58 0.15 22.07
C TYR A 25 11.16 0.68 20.69
N GLU A 26 11.96 1.56 20.07
CA GLU A 26 11.74 2.06 18.69
C GLU A 26 11.62 0.92 17.66
N PHE A 27 12.43 -0.13 17.81
CA PHE A 27 12.39 -1.29 16.92
C PHE A 27 11.11 -2.09 17.12
N LEU A 28 10.68 -2.31 18.37
CA LEU A 28 9.41 -2.99 18.65
C LEU A 28 8.22 -2.23 18.06
N VAL A 29 8.18 -0.91 18.23
CA VAL A 29 7.12 -0.06 17.62
C VAL A 29 7.14 -0.20 16.10
N ALA A 30 8.32 -0.19 15.48
CA ALA A 30 8.47 -0.40 14.04
C ALA A 30 7.94 -1.78 13.59
N ILE A 31 8.22 -2.84 14.34
CA ILE A 31 7.74 -4.20 14.05
C ILE A 31 6.22 -4.29 14.15
N VAL A 32 5.61 -3.71 15.18
CA VAL A 32 4.14 -3.66 15.33
C VAL A 32 3.51 -2.96 14.13
N ILE A 33 4.04 -1.81 13.73
CA ILE A 33 3.57 -1.07 12.55
C ILE A 33 3.70 -1.93 11.28
N TRP A 34 4.85 -2.57 11.06
CA TRP A 34 5.05 -3.43 9.90
C TRP A 34 4.09 -4.62 9.87
N TYR A 35 3.84 -5.25 11.02
CA TYR A 35 2.89 -6.34 11.13
C TYR A 35 1.47 -5.91 10.74
N ASP A 36 0.99 -4.78 11.27
CA ASP A 36 -0.33 -4.23 10.93
C ASP A 36 -0.47 -3.99 9.42
N ILE A 37 0.53 -3.35 8.82
CA ILE A 37 0.56 -3.03 7.39
C ILE A 37 0.57 -4.32 6.55
N LEU A 38 1.51 -5.22 6.83
CA LEU A 38 1.72 -6.43 6.03
C LEU A 38 0.58 -7.42 6.17
N SER A 39 -0.04 -7.52 7.35
CA SER A 39 -1.16 -8.44 7.57
C SER A 39 -2.35 -8.11 6.66
N VAL A 40 -2.73 -6.83 6.56
CA VAL A 40 -3.83 -6.38 5.71
C VAL A 40 -3.47 -6.48 4.22
N VAL A 41 -2.25 -6.08 3.84
CA VAL A 41 -1.76 -6.20 2.46
C VAL A 41 -1.74 -7.65 2.01
N ASN A 42 -1.30 -8.58 2.86
CA ASN A 42 -1.25 -10.01 2.55
C ASN A 42 -2.66 -10.58 2.28
N VAL A 43 -3.66 -10.18 3.05
CA VAL A 43 -5.06 -10.60 2.82
C VAL A 43 -5.55 -10.15 1.45
N VAL A 44 -5.36 -8.87 1.11
CA VAL A 44 -5.78 -8.34 -0.20
C VAL A 44 -4.97 -8.98 -1.33
N SER A 45 -3.67 -9.18 -1.15
CA SER A 45 -2.80 -9.83 -2.15
C SER A 45 -3.28 -11.25 -2.47
N LYS A 46 -3.64 -12.04 -1.46
CA LYS A 46 -4.19 -13.38 -1.66
C LYS A 46 -5.54 -13.35 -2.38
N GLN A 47 -6.39 -12.37 -2.08
CA GLN A 47 -7.66 -12.18 -2.78
C GLN A 47 -7.42 -11.87 -4.27
N LEU A 48 -6.52 -10.93 -4.57
CA LEU A 48 -6.17 -10.54 -5.94
C LEU A 48 -5.58 -11.69 -6.77
N GLN A 49 -4.91 -12.65 -6.12
CA GLN A 49 -4.37 -13.85 -6.77
C GLN A 49 -5.40 -14.97 -6.95
N SER A 50 -6.66 -14.78 -6.55
CA SER A 50 -7.69 -15.81 -6.71
C SER A 50 -8.06 -16.02 -8.18
N LYS A 51 -8.33 -17.28 -8.56
CA LYS A 51 -8.64 -17.67 -9.94
C LYS A 51 -9.85 -16.95 -10.54
N ASN A 52 -10.82 -16.59 -9.70
CA ASN A 52 -12.07 -15.96 -10.10
C ASN A 52 -12.07 -14.44 -9.84
N MET A 53 -10.88 -13.83 -9.72
CA MET A 53 -10.78 -12.39 -9.50
C MET A 53 -11.23 -11.62 -10.75
N VAL A 54 -12.24 -10.77 -10.59
CA VAL A 54 -12.70 -9.83 -11.61
C VAL A 54 -12.09 -8.46 -11.33
N ILE A 55 -11.78 -7.70 -12.38
CA ILE A 55 -11.10 -6.40 -12.25
C ILE A 55 -11.92 -5.41 -11.40
N ASP A 56 -13.24 -5.41 -11.53
CA ASP A 56 -14.13 -4.57 -10.72
C ASP A 56 -14.00 -4.88 -9.22
N ASP A 57 -13.96 -6.16 -8.86
CA ASP A 57 -13.76 -6.60 -7.48
C ASP A 57 -12.35 -6.26 -7.00
N ALA A 58 -11.33 -6.45 -7.86
CA ALA A 58 -9.96 -6.08 -7.56
C ALA A 58 -9.84 -4.59 -7.24
N MET A 59 -10.41 -3.73 -8.09
CA MET A 59 -10.45 -2.28 -7.91
C MET A 59 -11.07 -1.90 -6.57
N LYS A 60 -12.22 -2.49 -6.22
CA LYS A 60 -12.86 -2.26 -4.93
C LYS A 60 -11.98 -2.68 -3.75
N LYS A 61 -11.32 -3.84 -3.82
CA LYS A 61 -10.40 -4.29 -2.76
C LYS A 61 -9.23 -3.33 -2.56
N ILE A 62 -8.73 -2.73 -3.63
CA ILE A 62 -7.65 -1.76 -3.57
C ILE A 62 -8.15 -0.44 -2.97
N GLU A 63 -9.32 0.04 -3.37
CA GLU A 63 -9.92 1.24 -2.79
C GLU A 63 -10.18 1.09 -1.28
N ASP A 64 -10.69 -0.09 -0.87
CA ASP A 64 -10.86 -0.46 0.53
C ASP A 64 -9.51 -0.44 1.27
N LEU A 65 -8.45 -0.98 0.65
CA LEU A 65 -7.09 -1.00 1.21
C LEU A 65 -6.51 0.40 1.36
N VAL A 66 -6.67 1.27 0.36
CA VAL A 66 -6.22 2.67 0.42
C VAL A 66 -6.98 3.42 1.52
N SER A 67 -8.29 3.20 1.65
CA SER A 67 -9.12 3.80 2.71
C SER A 67 -8.71 3.33 4.10
N PHE A 68 -8.35 2.04 4.23
CA PHE A 68 -7.74 1.51 5.44
C PHE A 68 -6.46 2.26 5.80
N PHE A 69 -5.53 2.46 4.86
CA PHE A 69 -4.28 3.16 5.13
C PHE A 69 -4.47 4.64 5.52
N LYS A 70 -5.42 5.34 4.89
CA LYS A 70 -5.78 6.71 5.30
C LYS A 70 -6.28 6.77 6.74
N THR A 71 -7.15 5.82 7.12
CA THR A 71 -7.65 5.72 8.50
C THR A 71 -6.54 5.30 9.48
N TYR A 72 -5.64 4.41 9.04
CA TYR A 72 -4.50 3.92 9.80
C TYR A 72 -3.57 5.07 10.17
N ARG A 73 -3.25 5.92 9.19
CA ARG A 73 -2.43 7.13 9.32
C ARG A 73 -2.91 8.07 10.43
N GLU A 74 -4.21 8.24 10.59
CA GLU A 74 -4.78 9.20 11.55
C GLU A 74 -4.92 8.64 12.96
N THR A 75 -5.26 7.35 13.08
CA THR A 75 -5.81 6.80 14.34
C THR A 75 -4.99 5.69 14.97
N ARG A 76 -4.03 5.07 14.25
CA ARG A 76 -3.42 3.81 14.69
C ARG A 76 -2.05 3.95 15.32
N PHE A 77 -1.44 5.12 15.26
CA PHE A 77 -0.14 5.35 15.90
C PHE A 77 -0.18 5.09 17.42
N SER A 78 -1.18 5.64 18.12
CA SER A 78 -1.32 5.43 19.57
C SER A 78 -1.55 3.96 19.93
N LYS A 79 -2.37 3.26 19.13
CA LYS A 79 -2.62 1.81 19.33
C LYS A 79 -1.37 0.98 19.11
N ALA A 80 -0.56 1.32 18.09
CA ALA A 80 0.71 0.65 17.85
C ALA A 80 1.68 0.86 19.03
N LEU A 81 1.69 2.05 19.64
CA LEU A 81 2.48 2.31 20.85
C LEU A 81 1.99 1.49 22.04
N GLU A 82 0.68 1.37 22.26
CA GLU A 82 0.10 0.54 23.32
C GLU A 82 0.49 -0.94 23.15
N SER A 83 0.30 -1.51 21.95
CA SER A 83 0.72 -2.89 21.69
C SER A 83 2.23 -3.09 21.83
N ALA A 84 3.04 -2.13 21.38
CA ALA A 84 4.49 -2.19 21.55
C ALA A 84 4.90 -2.10 23.03
N LYS A 85 4.15 -1.36 23.87
CA LYS A 85 4.40 -1.30 25.33
C LYS A 85 4.14 -2.64 25.99
N GLU A 86 3.04 -3.31 25.64
CA GLU A 86 2.71 -4.64 26.15
C GLU A 86 3.81 -5.65 25.80
N ILE A 87 4.24 -5.66 24.53
CA ILE A 87 5.34 -6.53 24.05
C ILE A 87 6.66 -6.19 24.75
N ALA A 88 6.97 -4.90 24.93
CA ALA A 88 8.21 -4.48 25.60
C ALA A 88 8.25 -4.97 27.05
N ILE A 89 7.15 -4.86 27.79
CA ILE A 89 7.04 -5.36 29.17
C ILE A 89 7.25 -6.88 29.22
N GLU A 90 6.63 -7.62 28.30
CA GLU A 90 6.80 -9.09 28.21
C GLU A 90 8.25 -9.49 27.90
N MET A 91 8.94 -8.70 27.07
CA MET A 91 10.33 -8.93 26.68
C MET A 91 11.36 -8.35 27.67
N ASN A 92 10.93 -7.77 28.79
CA ASN A 92 11.80 -7.05 29.76
C ASN A 92 12.61 -5.90 29.12
N ILE A 93 12.02 -5.22 28.14
CA ILE A 93 12.56 -4.03 27.48
C ILE A 93 11.88 -2.78 28.07
N ASP A 94 12.66 -1.76 28.39
CA ASP A 94 12.13 -0.47 28.89
C ASP A 94 11.35 0.26 27.78
N PRO A 95 10.04 0.54 27.94
CA PRO A 95 9.20 1.14 26.89
C PRO A 95 9.42 2.65 26.76
N VAL A 96 10.67 3.06 26.57
CA VAL A 96 11.08 4.46 26.49
C VAL A 96 11.85 4.71 25.19
N PHE A 97 11.53 5.80 24.52
CA PHE A 97 12.32 6.28 23.39
C PHE A 97 13.68 6.78 23.89
N VAL A 98 14.75 6.11 23.48
CA VAL A 98 16.11 6.47 23.87
C VAL A 98 16.67 7.52 22.92
N ARG A 99 17.09 8.67 23.45
CA ARG A 99 17.72 9.73 22.66
C ARG A 99 19.06 9.23 22.09
N LYS A 100 19.21 9.18 20.77
CA LYS A 100 20.53 8.98 20.14
C LYS A 100 21.45 10.13 20.55
N ARG A 101 22.70 9.81 20.91
CA ARG A 101 23.70 10.81 21.26
C ARG A 101 23.99 11.68 20.05
N GLU A 102 23.62 12.96 20.12
CA GLU A 102 24.02 13.95 19.12
C GLU A 102 25.53 14.20 19.25
N ILE A 103 26.28 13.92 18.19
CA ILE A 103 27.70 14.24 18.12
C ILE A 103 27.80 15.75 17.86
N ILE A 104 27.99 16.53 18.92
CA ILE A 104 28.24 17.96 18.81
C ILE A 104 29.68 18.16 18.31
N ARG A 105 29.83 18.64 17.07
CA ARG A 105 31.13 19.08 16.54
C ARG A 105 31.63 20.32 17.29
N LYS A 106 32.95 20.44 17.49
CA LYS A 106 33.55 21.66 18.06
C LYS A 106 33.20 22.85 17.16
N ARG A 107 32.58 23.88 17.75
CA ARG A 107 32.27 25.15 17.10
C ARG A 107 33.52 26.02 17.00
N TYR A 108 33.66 26.74 15.90
CA TYR A 108 34.68 27.78 15.72
C TYR A 108 34.07 29.16 16.01
N PHE A 109 34.92 30.13 16.38
CA PHE A 109 34.53 31.43 16.95
C PHE A 109 33.60 32.27 16.04
N ASP A 110 33.65 32.06 14.73
CA ASP A 110 32.85 32.79 13.72
C ASP A 110 31.52 32.11 13.31
N GLU A 111 31.14 30.97 13.89
CA GLU A 111 29.85 30.32 13.55
C GLU A 111 28.67 31.08 14.19
N ASN A 112 27.80 31.66 13.35
CA ASN A 112 26.56 32.34 13.78
C ASN A 112 25.61 31.38 14.53
N GLN A 113 25.05 31.85 15.65
CA GLN A 113 24.16 31.08 16.54
C GLN A 113 22.87 30.54 15.88
N ASN A 114 22.51 31.04 14.69
CA ASN A 114 21.22 30.80 14.07
C ASN A 114 21.14 29.53 13.19
N ASP A 115 22.24 28.82 12.97
CA ASP A 115 22.28 27.70 12.01
C ASP A 115 22.13 26.29 12.61
N VAL A 116 22.01 26.15 13.94
CA VAL A 116 22.08 24.81 14.57
C VAL A 116 20.86 24.43 15.41
N SER A 117 19.88 25.31 15.67
CA SER A 117 18.82 24.96 16.66
C SER A 117 17.49 25.72 16.51
N SER A 118 16.95 25.85 15.30
CA SER A 118 15.59 26.40 15.12
C SER A 118 14.47 25.35 15.05
N SER A 119 14.76 24.06 15.22
CA SER A 119 13.71 23.07 15.45
C SER A 119 13.41 22.98 16.95
N VAL A 120 12.21 23.38 17.35
CA VAL A 120 11.61 23.06 18.66
C VAL A 120 11.91 21.58 18.98
N PRO A 121 12.31 21.21 20.21
CA PRO A 121 12.50 19.80 20.55
C PRO A 121 11.15 19.10 20.44
N GLN A 122 10.89 18.44 19.30
CA GLN A 122 9.81 17.47 19.21
C GLN A 122 10.12 16.37 20.22
N SER A 123 9.08 15.85 20.88
CA SER A 123 9.29 14.63 21.68
C SER A 123 9.85 13.53 20.76
N LEU A 124 10.67 12.62 21.30
CA LEU A 124 11.22 11.52 20.49
C LEU A 124 10.11 10.68 19.84
N GLU A 125 8.96 10.57 20.53
CA GLU A 125 7.74 9.96 20.02
C GLU A 125 7.18 10.72 18.80
N GLU A 126 7.06 12.06 18.87
CA GLU A 126 6.59 12.88 17.74
C GLU A 126 7.57 12.87 16.56
N SER A 127 8.87 12.82 16.85
CA SER A 127 9.91 12.65 15.83
C SER A 127 9.77 11.30 15.14
N PHE A 128 9.59 10.21 15.90
CA PHE A 128 9.34 8.89 15.34
C PHE A 128 8.03 8.85 14.54
N LYS A 129 6.97 9.47 15.06
CA LYS A 129 5.69 9.58 14.36
C LYS A 129 5.87 10.25 12.99
N THR A 130 6.55 11.39 12.95
CA THR A 130 6.71 12.19 11.73
C THR A 130 7.67 11.55 10.75
N ASN A 131 8.87 11.17 11.23
CA ASN A 131 9.97 10.74 10.37
C ASN A 131 9.88 9.28 9.95
N TYR A 132 9.19 8.43 10.72
CA TYR A 132 9.06 7.01 10.45
C TYR A 132 7.62 6.61 10.12
N PHE A 133 6.70 6.75 11.08
CA PHE A 133 5.34 6.22 10.91
C PHE A 133 4.60 6.88 9.73
N LEU A 134 4.55 8.22 9.68
CA LEU A 134 3.91 8.92 8.57
C LEU A 134 4.63 8.63 7.25
N ALA A 135 5.96 8.63 7.23
CA ALA A 135 6.73 8.33 6.02
C ALA A 135 6.41 6.94 5.45
N VAL A 136 6.34 5.90 6.28
CA VAL A 136 6.04 4.53 5.85
C VAL A 136 4.60 4.41 5.35
N VAL A 137 3.62 4.97 6.08
CA VAL A 137 2.20 4.89 5.70
C VAL A 137 1.92 5.72 4.44
N ASP A 138 2.47 6.92 4.33
CA ASP A 138 2.32 7.78 3.15
C ASP A 138 2.97 7.13 1.92
N GLN A 139 4.15 6.53 2.08
CA GLN A 139 4.78 5.77 1.01
C GLN A 139 3.92 4.57 0.57
N ALA A 140 3.28 3.85 1.50
CA ALA A 140 2.38 2.76 1.17
C ALA A 140 1.16 3.24 0.36
N ILE A 141 0.56 4.36 0.75
CA ILE A 141 -0.58 4.98 0.04
C ILE A 141 -0.16 5.38 -1.39
N VAL A 142 0.95 6.09 -1.55
CA VAL A 142 1.45 6.51 -2.87
C VAL A 142 1.78 5.30 -3.73
N SER A 143 2.46 4.30 -3.17
CA SER A 143 2.86 3.10 -3.90
C SER A 143 1.65 2.28 -4.36
N LEU A 144 0.61 2.16 -3.53
CA LEU A 144 -0.63 1.48 -3.91
C LEU A 144 -1.34 2.26 -5.02
N ASN A 145 -1.57 3.56 -4.86
CA ASN A 145 -2.24 4.35 -5.89
C ASN A 145 -1.51 4.29 -7.24
N SER A 146 -0.18 4.44 -7.23
CA SER A 146 0.62 4.39 -8.46
C SER A 146 0.59 3.01 -9.13
N ARG A 147 0.71 1.93 -8.37
CA ARG A 147 0.66 0.56 -8.93
C ARG A 147 -0.67 0.23 -9.59
N PHE A 148 -1.76 0.84 -9.12
CA PHE A 148 -3.11 0.53 -9.60
C PHE A 148 -3.66 1.57 -10.58
N GLU A 149 -2.88 2.58 -10.94
CA GLU A 149 -3.24 3.56 -11.98
C GLU A 149 -3.48 2.88 -13.34
N GLN A 150 -2.66 1.87 -13.69
CA GLN A 150 -2.85 1.09 -14.91
C GLN A 150 -4.16 0.29 -14.90
N TYR A 151 -4.56 -0.26 -13.74
CA TYR A 151 -5.85 -0.94 -13.62
C TYR A 151 -7.02 0.02 -13.80
N GLN A 152 -6.90 1.27 -13.36
CA GLN A 152 -7.91 2.31 -13.60
C GLN A 152 -8.02 2.66 -15.08
N GLU A 153 -6.90 2.78 -15.79
CA GLU A 153 -6.91 3.03 -17.24
C GLU A 153 -7.50 1.84 -18.01
N TYR A 154 -7.15 0.62 -17.61
CA TYR A 154 -7.70 -0.60 -18.18
C TYR A 154 -9.21 -0.73 -17.91
N GLU A 155 -9.67 -0.43 -16.70
CA GLU A 155 -11.10 -0.42 -16.36
C GLU A 155 -11.86 0.65 -17.16
N LYS A 156 -11.30 1.85 -17.35
CA LYS A 156 -11.91 2.88 -18.21
C LYS A 156 -12.04 2.43 -19.66
N THR A 157 -11.07 1.67 -20.16
CA THR A 157 -11.01 1.26 -21.56
C THR A 157 -11.86 0.01 -21.82
N PHE A 158 -11.71 -1.04 -21.00
CA PHE A 158 -12.31 -2.36 -21.19
C PHE A 158 -13.46 -2.68 -20.22
N GLY A 159 -13.64 -1.88 -19.16
CA GLY A 159 -14.51 -2.21 -18.03
C GLY A 159 -15.97 -2.41 -18.39
N PHE A 160 -16.45 -1.76 -19.46
CA PHE A 160 -17.81 -1.95 -19.94
C PHE A 160 -18.09 -3.37 -20.47
N LEU A 161 -17.05 -4.12 -20.81
CA LEU A 161 -17.14 -5.50 -21.33
C LEU A 161 -17.08 -6.58 -20.24
N PHE A 162 -16.69 -6.25 -19.00
CA PHE A 162 -16.41 -7.28 -17.98
C PHE A 162 -17.64 -7.95 -17.41
N THR A 163 -18.78 -7.25 -17.37
CA THR A 163 -20.02 -7.83 -16.84
C THR A 163 -21.20 -7.46 -17.72
N SER A 164 -22.13 -8.41 -17.87
CA SER A 164 -23.39 -8.19 -18.56
C SER A 164 -24.23 -7.09 -17.93
N ASP A 165 -24.12 -6.93 -16.60
CA ASP A 165 -24.83 -5.92 -15.85
C ASP A 165 -24.32 -4.51 -16.21
N LYS A 166 -22.99 -4.31 -16.31
CA LYS A 166 -22.40 -3.05 -16.82
C LYS A 166 -22.84 -2.79 -18.26
N LEU A 167 -22.73 -3.79 -19.13
CA LEU A 167 -23.09 -3.65 -20.55
C LEU A 167 -24.58 -3.26 -20.73
N ARG A 168 -25.48 -3.84 -19.92
CA ARG A 168 -26.93 -3.52 -19.92
C ARG A 168 -27.27 -2.18 -19.30
N SER A 169 -26.46 -1.70 -18.36
CA SER A 169 -26.69 -0.43 -17.68
C SER A 169 -26.37 0.79 -18.55
N LEU A 170 -25.57 0.60 -19.61
CA LEU A 170 -25.17 1.67 -20.51
C LEU A 170 -26.29 2.04 -21.49
N GLY A 171 -26.53 3.35 -21.63
CA GLY A 171 -27.38 3.87 -22.69
C GLY A 171 -26.74 3.71 -24.07
N ASP A 172 -27.55 3.79 -25.13
CA ASP A 172 -27.08 3.63 -26.52
C ASP A 172 -25.90 4.58 -26.87
N ASN A 173 -25.98 5.84 -26.44
CA ASN A 173 -24.92 6.83 -26.70
C ASN A 173 -23.64 6.52 -25.89
N ASP A 174 -23.79 6.07 -24.64
CA ASP A 174 -22.66 5.77 -23.77
C ASP A 174 -21.94 4.50 -24.23
N LEU A 175 -22.69 3.47 -24.64
CA LEU A 175 -22.13 2.25 -25.21
C LEU A 175 -21.34 2.54 -26.49
N LYS A 176 -21.91 3.36 -27.39
CA LYS A 176 -21.23 3.78 -28.61
C LYS A 176 -19.94 4.56 -28.31
N SER A 177 -19.99 5.49 -27.35
CA SER A 177 -18.81 6.23 -26.90
C SER A 177 -17.72 5.31 -26.33
N CYS A 178 -18.11 4.30 -25.55
CA CYS A 178 -17.16 3.30 -25.04
C CYS A 178 -16.49 2.50 -26.16
N CYS A 179 -17.24 2.10 -27.19
CA CYS A 179 -16.69 1.35 -28.32
C CYS A 179 -15.70 2.20 -29.14
N LEU A 180 -16.03 3.46 -29.41
CA LEU A 180 -15.13 4.39 -30.10
C LEU A 180 -13.87 4.69 -29.27
N ARG A 181 -14.01 4.79 -27.95
CA ARG A 181 -12.86 4.94 -27.05
C ARG A 181 -11.95 3.70 -27.08
N LEU A 182 -12.54 2.51 -27.14
CA LEU A 182 -11.78 1.27 -27.24
C LEU A 182 -11.05 1.18 -28.59
N GLU A 183 -11.70 1.56 -29.69
CA GLU A 183 -11.07 1.64 -31.01
C GLU A 183 -9.86 2.58 -30.99
N ALA A 184 -10.01 3.78 -30.41
CA ALA A 184 -8.92 4.72 -30.27
C ALA A 184 -7.77 4.19 -29.39
N ALA A 185 -8.08 3.40 -28.35
CA ALA A 185 -7.09 2.79 -27.47
C ALA A 185 -6.35 1.61 -28.14
N LEU A 186 -6.97 0.97 -29.12
CA LEU A 186 -6.43 -0.16 -29.89
C LEU A 186 -5.94 0.26 -31.29
N LYS A 187 -5.53 1.52 -31.43
CA LYS A 187 -4.93 2.08 -32.64
C LYS A 187 -3.41 2.04 -32.53
N HIS A 188 -2.73 1.59 -33.59
CA HIS A 188 -1.31 1.79 -33.78
C HIS A 188 -1.05 2.46 -35.14
N ASP A 189 -0.45 3.64 -35.13
CA ASP A 189 -0.23 4.51 -36.29
C ASP A 189 -1.52 4.87 -37.05
N GLU A 190 -1.86 4.18 -38.13
CA GLU A 190 -3.12 4.36 -38.87
C GLU A 190 -3.91 3.05 -39.01
N VAL A 191 -3.51 2.03 -38.26
CA VAL A 191 -4.14 0.72 -38.23
C VAL A 191 -4.92 0.57 -36.93
N TYR A 192 -6.15 0.08 -37.06
CA TYR A 192 -7.08 -0.14 -35.97
C TYR A 192 -7.33 -1.64 -35.85
N ASP A 193 -7.22 -2.18 -34.63
CA ASP A 193 -7.49 -3.60 -34.39
C ASP A 193 -8.99 -3.93 -34.40
N ILE A 194 -9.83 -2.92 -34.15
CA ILE A 194 -11.29 -3.04 -34.10
C ILE A 194 -11.98 -1.85 -34.78
N ASP A 195 -13.19 -2.06 -35.30
CA ASP A 195 -14.10 -0.97 -35.70
C ASP A 195 -15.10 -0.72 -34.56
N GLY A 196 -15.09 0.49 -33.99
CA GLY A 196 -15.91 0.85 -32.84
C GLY A 196 -17.41 0.94 -33.18
N ILE A 197 -17.78 1.21 -34.43
CA ILE A 197 -19.17 1.26 -34.86
C ILE A 197 -19.73 -0.14 -35.03
N ASP A 198 -18.97 -1.04 -35.66
CA ASP A 198 -19.36 -2.43 -35.83
C ASP A 198 -19.46 -3.13 -34.46
N LEU A 199 -18.47 -2.94 -33.59
CA LEU A 199 -18.50 -3.46 -32.21
C LEU A 199 -19.74 -2.98 -31.44
N TYR A 200 -20.12 -1.70 -31.57
CA TYR A 200 -21.34 -1.17 -30.95
C TYR A 200 -22.60 -1.92 -31.43
N VAL A 201 -22.73 -2.16 -32.74
CA VAL A 201 -23.87 -2.87 -33.31
C VAL A 201 -23.92 -4.32 -32.81
N GLU A 202 -22.78 -5.01 -32.79
CA GLU A 202 -22.67 -6.38 -32.28
C GLU A 202 -23.03 -6.48 -30.80
N LEU A 203 -22.48 -5.60 -29.95
CA LEU A 203 -22.78 -5.57 -28.52
C LEU A 203 -24.25 -5.24 -28.25
N LYS A 204 -24.86 -4.36 -29.05
CA LYS A 204 -26.29 -4.05 -28.94
C LYS A 204 -27.17 -5.27 -29.23
N LEU A 205 -26.83 -6.03 -30.27
CA LEU A 205 -27.50 -7.29 -30.60
C LEU A 205 -27.28 -8.32 -29.49
N LEU A 206 -26.06 -8.43 -28.97
CA LEU A 206 -25.72 -9.31 -27.87
C LEU A 206 -26.58 -9.00 -26.64
N VAL A 207 -26.61 -7.75 -26.18
CA VAL A 207 -27.42 -7.31 -25.02
C VAL A 207 -28.89 -7.68 -25.18
N HIS A 208 -29.44 -7.54 -26.39
CA HIS A 208 -30.83 -7.89 -26.70
C HIS A 208 -31.09 -9.40 -26.66
N SER A 209 -30.10 -10.19 -27.05
CA SER A 209 -30.18 -11.67 -27.08
C SER A 209 -29.92 -12.34 -25.73
N MET A 210 -29.28 -11.65 -24.80
CA MET A 210 -28.91 -12.21 -23.51
C MET A 210 -30.14 -12.49 -22.61
N PRO A 211 -30.22 -13.64 -21.92
CA PRO A 211 -31.30 -13.94 -20.99
C PRO A 211 -31.32 -12.96 -19.81
N LYS A 212 -32.49 -12.44 -19.44
CA LYS A 212 -32.66 -11.47 -18.33
C LYS A 212 -32.40 -12.06 -16.94
N GLU A 213 -32.23 -13.37 -16.83
CA GLU A 213 -32.02 -14.05 -15.55
C GLU A 213 -30.56 -14.02 -15.11
N LYS A 214 -30.33 -13.54 -13.88
CA LYS A 214 -29.14 -13.92 -13.14
C LYS A 214 -29.23 -15.43 -12.93
N MET A 215 -28.31 -16.22 -13.51
CA MET A 215 -28.17 -17.60 -13.05
C MET A 215 -27.85 -17.54 -11.55
N GLY A 216 -28.80 -17.94 -10.72
CA GLY A 216 -28.56 -18.19 -9.30
C GLY A 216 -27.47 -19.26 -9.15
N PRO A 217 -26.88 -19.40 -7.96
CA PRO A 217 -25.90 -20.45 -7.73
C PRO A 217 -26.55 -21.77 -8.13
N VAL A 218 -25.94 -22.46 -9.10
CA VAL A 218 -26.23 -23.87 -9.35
C VAL A 218 -25.69 -24.62 -8.15
N GLY A 219 -26.47 -24.59 -7.07
CA GLY A 219 -26.27 -25.47 -5.94
C GLY A 219 -26.53 -26.90 -6.41
N LYS A 220 -25.55 -27.76 -6.16
CA LYS A 220 -25.60 -29.21 -5.90
C LYS A 220 -24.16 -29.71 -5.98
N ALA A 221 -23.63 -30.49 -5.04
CA ALA A 221 -24.13 -31.09 -3.81
C ALA A 221 -22.91 -31.38 -2.92
#